data_AF-A0A418W4D6-F1
#
_entry.id   AF-A0A418W4D6-F1
#
_cell.length_a   1.000
_cell.length_b   1.000
_cell.length_c   1.000
_cell.angle_alpha   90.00
_cell.angle_beta   90.00
_cell.angle_gamma   90.00
#
_symmetry.space_group_name_H-M   'P 1'
#
loop_
_entity.id
_entity.type
_entity.pdbx_description
1 polymer ?
#
loop_
_entity_poly.entity_id
_entity_poly.type
_entity_poly.pdbx_seq_one_letter_code
_entity_poly.pdbx_strand_id
1 'polypeptide(L)'
;MPGWLAALNLSPGELTDLTDRGYPETGYVHVVEGPPPEPPPGHVVERDGWTVGATTASPHWSARPITDAERSVMVAERIALVKAEAERRILKIAPLWRQANLTARAAELMLLYGVRGDDLPEPLRSEYREGQAVWDRIKAVRAASGVIEEAVAMAADPTTVDLSVGWP
;
A
#
# COMPACT_ATOMS: atom_id res chain seq x y z
N MET A 1 7.74 44.34 11.05
CA MET A 1 8.62 43.74 10.02
C MET A 1 7.87 43.72 8.70
N PRO A 2 8.54 43.90 7.56
CA PRO A 2 7.85 44.18 6.30
C PRO A 2 7.41 42.88 5.61
N GLY A 3 6.15 42.84 5.16
CA GLY A 3 5.46 41.65 4.65
C GLY A 3 5.95 41.07 3.32
N TRP A 4 7.12 41.47 2.81
CA TRP A 4 7.63 41.01 1.51
C TRP A 4 8.41 39.69 1.58
N LEU A 5 8.81 39.20 2.76
CA LEU A 5 9.48 37.90 2.92
C LEU A 5 8.55 36.72 2.58
N ALA A 6 7.23 36.88 2.75
CA ALA A 6 6.24 35.85 2.42
C ALA A 6 6.06 35.62 0.90
N ALA A 7 6.61 36.50 0.04
CA ALA A 7 6.49 36.41 -1.42
C ALA A 7 7.66 35.68 -2.09
N LEU A 8 8.69 35.29 -1.33
CA LEU A 8 9.89 34.69 -1.86
C LEU A 8 9.77 33.16 -1.81
N ASN A 9 9.55 32.54 -2.98
CA ASN A 9 9.47 31.09 -3.17
C ASN A 9 10.87 30.45 -3.08
N LEU A 10 11.51 30.55 -1.91
CA LEU A 10 12.89 30.15 -1.69
C LEU A 10 12.99 28.71 -1.19
N SER A 11 14.05 28.03 -1.62
CA SER A 11 14.44 26.73 -1.10
C SER A 11 14.97 26.83 0.34
N PRO A 12 14.95 25.73 1.13
CA PRO A 12 15.51 25.71 2.49
C PRO A 12 16.95 26.23 2.57
N GLY A 13 17.78 25.93 1.55
CA GLY A 13 19.18 26.40 1.49
C GLY A 13 19.32 27.90 1.28
N GLU A 14 18.37 28.52 0.57
CA GLU A 14 18.33 29.98 0.34
C GLU A 14 17.76 30.76 1.54
N LEU A 15 17.05 30.08 2.45
CA LEU A 15 16.55 30.66 3.70
C LEU A 15 17.62 30.66 4.80
N THR A 16 18.62 29.77 4.72
CA THR A 16 19.71 29.66 5.71
C THR A 16 20.77 30.76 5.62
N ASP A 17 20.89 31.46 4.49
CA ASP A 17 21.84 32.56 4.31
C ASP A 17 21.21 33.69 3.48
N LEU A 18 20.72 34.72 4.17
CA LEU A 18 20.14 35.92 3.56
C LEU A 18 21.15 37.08 3.45
N THR A 19 22.42 36.83 3.84
CA THR A 19 23.45 37.86 3.95
C THR A 19 23.85 38.40 2.57
N ASP A 20 23.95 37.53 1.56
CA ASP A 20 24.24 37.89 0.16
C ASP A 20 23.11 38.69 -0.52
N ARG A 21 21.93 38.77 0.09
CA ARG A 21 20.79 39.57 -0.40
C ARG A 21 20.62 40.90 0.33
N GLY A 22 21.60 41.30 1.14
CA GLY A 22 21.63 42.61 1.79
C GLY A 22 20.87 42.70 3.11
N TYR A 23 20.64 41.57 3.79
CA TYR A 23 19.95 41.51 5.09
C TYR A 23 20.85 41.01 6.23
N PRO A 24 21.92 41.76 6.58
CA PRO A 24 22.94 41.32 7.54
C PRO A 24 22.44 41.22 8.99
N GLU A 25 21.32 41.86 9.34
CA GLU A 25 20.81 41.86 10.72
C GLU A 25 19.92 40.66 11.07
N THR A 26 19.46 39.92 10.06
CA THR A 26 18.62 38.72 10.26
C THR A 26 19.42 37.44 10.46
N GLY A 27 20.73 37.43 10.17
CA GLY A 27 21.72 36.41 10.51
C GLY A 27 21.42 34.97 10.05
N TYR A 28 20.40 34.34 10.65
CA TYR A 28 19.96 32.97 10.39
C TYR A 28 18.46 32.85 10.66
N VAL A 29 17.68 32.34 9.70
CA VAL A 29 16.29 31.91 9.94
C VAL A 29 16.31 30.44 10.32
N HIS A 30 15.83 30.10 11.53
CA HIS A 30 15.68 28.71 11.92
C HIS A 30 14.53 28.08 11.16
N VAL A 31 14.84 27.17 10.23
CA VAL A 31 13.82 26.36 9.56
C VAL A 31 13.27 25.36 10.56
N VAL A 32 12.01 25.51 10.91
CA VAL A 32 11.27 24.55 11.73
C VAL A 32 10.51 23.65 10.76
N GLU A 33 11.12 22.55 10.33
CA GLU A 33 10.44 21.53 9.53
C GLU A 33 9.43 20.79 10.40
N GLY A 34 8.18 21.26 10.37
CA GLY A 34 7.04 20.48 10.87
C GLY A 34 6.64 19.41 9.85
N PRO A 35 6.21 18.21 10.29
CA PRO A 35 5.67 17.22 9.38
C PRO A 35 4.43 17.77 8.66
N PRO A 36 4.13 17.30 7.42
CA PRO A 36 2.87 17.63 6.79
C PRO A 36 1.69 17.21 7.68
N PRO A 37 0.62 18.02 7.76
CA PRO A 37 -0.60 17.60 8.40
C PRO A 37 -1.16 16.35 7.72
N GLU A 38 -2.00 15.61 8.43
CA GLU A 38 -2.73 14.49 7.86
C GLU A 38 -3.69 15.01 6.77
N PRO A 39 -3.60 14.52 5.52
CA PRO A 39 -4.53 14.94 4.47
C PRO A 39 -5.95 14.49 4.80
N PRO A 40 -6.97 15.30 4.45
CA PRO A 40 -8.33 14.80 4.34
C PRO A 40 -8.39 13.61 3.37
N PRO A 41 -9.32 12.65 3.56
CA PRO A 41 -9.49 11.56 2.61
C PRO A 41 -9.65 12.06 1.17
N GLY A 42 -8.93 11.44 0.23
CA GLY A 42 -8.99 11.79 -1.18
C GLY A 42 -8.13 13.00 -1.57
N HIS A 43 -7.30 13.49 -0.66
CA HIS A 43 -6.40 14.62 -0.90
C HIS A 43 -4.95 14.21 -0.66
N VAL A 44 -4.03 14.91 -1.32
CA VAL A 44 -2.62 14.94 -0.93
C VAL A 44 -2.30 16.29 -0.29
N VAL A 45 -1.42 16.28 0.70
CA VAL A 45 -0.86 17.52 1.24
C VAL A 45 0.44 17.81 0.52
N GLU A 46 0.55 19.02 -0.02
CA GLU A 46 1.78 19.53 -0.63
C GLU A 46 2.21 20.82 0.04
N ARG A 47 3.53 21.03 0.09
CA ARG A 47 4.09 22.28 0.59
C ARG A 47 3.95 23.33 -0.49
N ASP A 48 3.17 24.37 -0.22
CA ASP A 48 2.86 25.46 -1.15
C ASP A 48 3.54 26.78 -0.77
N GLY A 49 4.27 26.82 0.35
CA GLY A 49 5.06 27.99 0.73
C GLY A 49 5.70 27.91 2.11
N TRP A 50 6.08 29.08 2.61
CA TRP A 50 6.69 29.26 3.93
C TRP A 50 6.05 30.44 4.65
N THR A 51 5.74 30.26 5.94
CA THR A 51 5.49 31.36 6.86
C THR A 51 6.81 31.76 7.51
N VAL A 52 7.31 32.96 7.21
CA VAL A 52 8.57 33.49 7.74
C VAL A 52 8.26 34.47 8.87
N GLY A 53 8.62 34.10 10.10
CA GLY A 53 8.63 34.95 11.29
C GLY A 53 9.97 35.67 11.48
N ALA A 54 10.14 36.32 12.64
CA ALA A 54 11.33 37.12 12.94
C ALA A 54 12.64 36.30 12.97
N THR A 55 12.57 35.05 13.42
CA THR A 55 13.73 34.15 13.57
C THR A 55 13.46 32.72 13.08
N THR A 56 12.26 32.45 12.52
CA THR A 56 11.83 31.10 12.15
C THR A 56 11.11 31.08 10.81
N ALA A 57 11.31 30.03 10.02
CA ALA A 57 10.51 29.71 8.85
C ALA A 57 9.80 28.39 9.07
N SER A 58 8.48 28.37 8.89
CA SER A 58 7.65 27.17 9.01
C SER A 58 6.95 26.89 7.69
N PRO A 59 6.89 25.63 7.22
CA PRO A 59 6.25 25.31 5.96
C PRO A 59 4.75 25.61 6.02
N HIS A 60 4.22 26.18 4.95
CA HIS A 60 2.78 26.20 4.69
C HIS A 60 2.42 24.95 3.88
N TRP A 61 1.28 24.36 4.23
CA TRP A 61 0.81 23.12 3.66
C TRP A 61 -0.59 23.36 3.10
N SER A 62 -0.82 22.93 1.86
CA SER A 62 -2.14 22.93 1.25
C SER A 62 -2.57 21.51 0.91
N ALA A 63 -3.86 21.25 1.04
CA ALA A 63 -4.46 20.00 0.58
C ALA A 63 -5.08 20.22 -0.80
N ARG A 64 -4.76 19.35 -1.74
CA ARG A 64 -5.43 19.31 -3.06
C ARG A 64 -5.99 17.92 -3.34
N PRO A 65 -7.07 17.81 -4.15
CA PRO A 65 -7.61 16.51 -4.53
C PRO A 65 -6.54 15.63 -5.22
N ILE A 66 -6.58 14.33 -4.94
CA ILE A 66 -5.80 13.33 -5.66
C ILE A 66 -6.28 13.31 -7.12
N THR A 67 -5.33 13.37 -8.07
CA THR A 67 -5.67 13.21 -9.49
C THR A 67 -5.90 11.74 -9.85
N ASP A 68 -6.63 11.47 -10.93
CA ASP A 68 -6.87 10.09 -11.39
C ASP A 68 -5.57 9.32 -11.69
N ALA A 69 -4.54 10.03 -12.17
CA ALA A 69 -3.23 9.44 -12.44
C ALA A 69 -2.52 9.01 -11.15
N GLU A 70 -2.47 9.90 -10.15
CA GLU A 70 -1.91 9.61 -8.83
C GLU A 70 -2.67 8.46 -8.14
N ARG A 71 -4.01 8.53 -8.18
CA ARG A 71 -4.87 7.48 -7.65
C ARG A 71 -4.58 6.13 -8.29
N SER A 72 -4.41 6.10 -9.61
CA SER A 72 -4.13 4.85 -10.34
C SER A 72 -2.80 4.23 -9.91
N VAL A 73 -1.77 5.04 -9.67
CA VAL A 73 -0.49 4.58 -9.13
C VAL A 73 -0.67 4.03 -7.70
N MET A 74 -1.37 4.76 -6.83
CA MET A 74 -1.62 4.35 -5.45
C MET A 74 -2.42 3.03 -5.38
N VAL A 75 -3.42 2.86 -6.24
CA VAL A 75 -4.18 1.59 -6.38
C VAL A 75 -3.25 0.45 -6.79
N ALA A 76 -2.40 0.64 -7.80
CA ALA A 76 -1.49 -0.40 -8.27
C ALA A 76 -0.50 -0.85 -7.18
N GLU A 77 0.09 0.11 -6.45
CA GLU A 77 0.98 -0.16 -5.33
C GLU A 77 0.27 -0.93 -4.21
N ARG A 78 -0.94 -0.48 -3.82
CA ARG A 78 -1.75 -1.15 -2.80
C ARG A 78 -2.14 -2.57 -3.21
N ILE A 79 -2.56 -2.79 -4.45
CA ILE A 79 -2.87 -4.13 -4.97
C ILE A 79 -1.62 -5.04 -4.94
N ALA A 80 -0.43 -4.51 -5.25
CA ALA A 80 0.81 -5.27 -5.15
C ALA A 80 1.08 -5.75 -3.70
N LEU A 81 0.82 -4.90 -2.70
CA LEU A 81 0.92 -5.28 -1.29
C LEU A 81 -0.08 -6.37 -0.90
N VAL A 82 -1.34 -6.27 -1.36
CA VAL A 82 -2.37 -7.30 -1.12
C VAL A 82 -1.94 -8.65 -1.69
N LYS A 83 -1.42 -8.66 -2.92
CA LYS A 83 -0.94 -9.88 -3.58
C LYS A 83 0.25 -10.50 -2.87
N ALA A 84 1.21 -9.68 -2.42
CA ALA A 84 2.36 -10.16 -1.67
C ALA A 84 1.93 -10.80 -0.33
N GLU A 85 0.94 -10.21 0.36
CA GLU A 85 0.40 -10.76 1.60
C GLU A 85 -0.37 -12.07 1.36
N ALA A 86 -1.17 -12.14 0.28
CA ALA A 86 -1.84 -13.37 -0.13
C ALA A 86 -0.84 -14.50 -0.40
N GLU A 87 0.23 -14.21 -1.16
CA GLU A 87 1.32 -15.15 -1.41
C GLU A 87 1.97 -15.63 -0.11
N ARG A 88 2.33 -14.69 0.78
CA ARG A 88 2.93 -15.00 2.09
C ARG A 88 2.05 -15.95 2.91
N ARG A 89 0.73 -15.74 2.90
CA ARG A 89 -0.24 -16.60 3.60
C ARG A 89 -0.38 -17.97 2.94
N ILE A 90 -0.46 -18.02 1.61
CA ILE A 90 -0.55 -19.27 0.85
C ILE A 90 0.70 -20.13 1.08
N LEU A 91 1.89 -19.55 1.06
CA LEU A 91 3.14 -20.27 1.30
C LEU A 91 3.24 -20.84 2.72
N LYS A 92 2.59 -20.22 3.71
CA LYS A 92 2.44 -20.77 5.07
C LYS A 92 1.49 -21.97 5.12
N ILE A 93 0.47 -22.02 4.25
CA ILE A 93 -0.44 -23.16 4.15
C ILE A 93 0.25 -24.34 3.45
N ALA A 94 0.84 -24.07 2.28
CA ALA A 94 1.59 -25.05 1.52
C ALA A 94 2.71 -24.37 0.71
N PRO A 95 3.98 -24.80 0.84
CA PRO A 95 5.05 -24.31 -0.02
C PRO A 95 4.82 -24.72 -1.49
N LEU A 96 5.49 -24.05 -2.43
CA LEU A 96 5.27 -24.23 -3.87
C LEU A 96 5.38 -25.71 -4.32
N TRP A 97 6.40 -26.44 -3.86
CA TRP A 97 6.57 -27.85 -4.19
C TRP A 97 5.38 -28.71 -3.73
N ARG A 98 4.78 -28.38 -2.59
CA ARG A 98 3.61 -29.10 -2.07
C ARG A 98 2.37 -28.79 -2.91
N GLN A 99 2.19 -27.54 -3.32
CA GLN A 99 1.10 -27.15 -4.21
C GLN A 99 1.19 -27.85 -5.58
N ALA A 100 2.41 -27.95 -6.13
CA ALA A 100 2.66 -28.70 -7.36
C ALA A 100 2.34 -30.19 -7.19
N ASN A 101 2.78 -30.80 -6.07
CA ASN A 101 2.50 -32.21 -5.79
C ASN A 101 1.01 -32.48 -5.60
N LEU A 102 0.27 -31.61 -4.89
CA LEU A 102 -1.19 -31.73 -4.75
C LEU A 102 -1.88 -31.72 -6.12
N THR A 103 -1.44 -30.83 -7.01
CA THR A 103 -1.99 -30.72 -8.37
C THR A 103 -1.66 -31.97 -9.20
N ALA A 104 -0.41 -32.41 -9.18
CA ALA A 104 0.03 -33.60 -9.91
C ALA A 104 -0.70 -34.86 -9.42
N ARG A 105 -0.86 -35.02 -8.10
CA ARG A 105 -1.55 -36.15 -7.50
C ARG A 105 -3.05 -36.15 -7.81
N ALA A 106 -3.70 -34.98 -7.76
CA ALA A 106 -5.10 -34.86 -8.17
C ALA A 106 -5.30 -35.23 -9.65
N ALA A 107 -4.37 -34.83 -10.53
CA ALA A 107 -4.39 -35.19 -11.95
C ALA A 107 -4.17 -36.70 -12.17
N GLU A 108 -3.21 -37.31 -11.46
CA GLU A 108 -2.96 -38.76 -11.50
C GLU A 108 -4.21 -39.56 -11.11
N LEU A 109 -4.84 -39.20 -9.99
CA LEU A 109 -6.07 -39.87 -9.52
C LEU A 109 -7.21 -39.72 -10.54
N MET A 110 -7.36 -38.55 -11.16
CA MET A 110 -8.34 -38.35 -12.23
C MET A 110 -8.05 -39.23 -13.45
N LEU A 111 -6.79 -39.36 -13.87
CA LEU A 111 -6.39 -40.17 -15.03
C LEU A 111 -6.58 -41.67 -14.79
N LEU A 112 -6.26 -42.16 -13.60
CA LEU A 112 -6.32 -43.59 -13.27
C LEU A 112 -7.75 -44.07 -12.98
N TYR A 113 -8.56 -43.23 -12.34
CA TYR A 113 -9.88 -43.65 -11.85
C TYR A 113 -11.04 -43.01 -12.59
N GLY A 114 -10.85 -41.92 -13.34
CA GLY A 114 -11.88 -41.28 -14.15
C GLY A 114 -13.07 -40.74 -13.35
N VAL A 115 -12.94 -40.63 -12.03
CA VAL A 115 -14.04 -40.25 -11.12
C VAL A 115 -13.65 -39.08 -10.23
N ARG A 116 -14.66 -38.42 -9.67
CA ARG A 116 -14.47 -37.34 -8.69
C ARG A 116 -14.00 -37.96 -7.37
N GLY A 117 -13.23 -37.21 -6.57
CA GLY A 117 -12.50 -37.77 -5.43
C GLY A 117 -13.34 -38.52 -4.40
N ASP A 118 -14.63 -38.24 -4.26
CA ASP A 118 -15.52 -38.97 -3.35
C ASP A 118 -15.84 -40.41 -3.79
N ASP A 119 -15.61 -40.74 -5.06
CA ASP A 119 -15.83 -42.09 -5.61
C ASP A 119 -14.57 -42.96 -5.54
N LEU A 120 -13.42 -42.39 -5.16
CA LEU A 120 -12.17 -43.12 -5.01
C LEU A 120 -12.29 -44.22 -3.94
N PRO A 121 -11.63 -45.37 -4.10
CA PRO A 121 -11.54 -46.36 -3.02
C PRO A 121 -10.68 -45.83 -1.87
N GLU A 122 -10.90 -46.37 -0.67
CA GLU A 122 -9.99 -46.15 0.46
C GLU A 122 -8.66 -46.88 0.18
N PRO A 123 -7.47 -46.30 0.49
CA PRO A 123 -7.21 -45.06 1.23
C PRO A 123 -7.13 -43.76 0.40
N LEU A 124 -7.29 -43.84 -0.93
CA LEU A 124 -7.09 -42.72 -1.85
C LEU A 124 -8.11 -41.60 -1.65
N ARG A 125 -9.32 -41.95 -1.22
CA ARG A 125 -10.36 -40.98 -0.89
C ARG A 125 -9.96 -40.10 0.29
N SER A 126 -9.38 -40.66 1.36
CA SER A 126 -8.88 -39.86 2.49
C SER A 126 -7.74 -38.94 2.04
N GLU A 127 -6.78 -39.46 1.29
CA GLU A 127 -5.67 -38.67 0.73
C GLU A 127 -6.19 -37.49 -0.10
N TYR A 128 -7.16 -37.74 -0.99
CA TYR A 128 -7.76 -36.70 -1.81
C TYR A 128 -8.46 -35.63 -0.97
N ARG A 129 -9.24 -36.02 0.04
CA ARG A 129 -9.95 -35.09 0.93
C ARG A 129 -9.01 -34.21 1.72
N GLU A 130 -7.89 -34.76 2.20
CA GLU A 130 -6.85 -33.98 2.87
C GLU A 130 -6.22 -32.94 1.92
N GLY A 131 -5.89 -33.36 0.69
CA GLY A 131 -5.38 -32.46 -0.34
C GLY A 131 -6.37 -31.36 -0.71
N GLN A 132 -7.64 -31.71 -0.86
CA GLN A 132 -8.73 -30.77 -1.15
C GLN A 132 -8.91 -29.77 -0.01
N ALA A 133 -8.85 -30.20 1.25
CA ALA A 133 -8.93 -29.29 2.40
C ALA A 133 -7.78 -28.27 2.43
N VAL A 134 -6.56 -28.67 2.06
CA VAL A 134 -5.43 -27.73 1.90
C VAL A 134 -5.72 -26.75 0.77
N TRP A 135 -6.21 -27.22 -0.37
CA TRP A 135 -6.53 -26.37 -1.51
C TRP A 135 -7.67 -25.39 -1.24
N ASP A 136 -8.69 -25.81 -0.50
CA ASP A 136 -9.83 -24.97 -0.11
C ASP A 136 -9.38 -23.80 0.76
N ARG A 137 -8.42 -24.02 1.66
CA ARG A 137 -7.80 -22.93 2.44
C ARG A 137 -7.03 -21.95 1.56
N ILE A 138 -6.30 -22.43 0.56
CA ILE A 138 -5.60 -21.58 -0.41
C ILE A 138 -6.61 -20.75 -1.23
N LYS A 139 -7.70 -21.37 -1.70
CA LYS A 139 -8.77 -20.66 -2.42
C LYS A 139 -9.42 -19.59 -1.55
N ALA A 140 -9.65 -19.86 -0.25
CA ALA A 140 -10.19 -18.87 0.66
C ALA A 140 -9.30 -17.62 0.77
N VAL A 141 -7.98 -17.79 0.85
CA VAL A 141 -7.02 -16.66 0.83
C VAL A 141 -7.10 -15.90 -0.50
N ARG A 142 -7.17 -16.59 -1.64
CA ARG A 142 -7.30 -15.93 -2.95
C ARG A 142 -8.60 -15.16 -3.10
N ALA A 143 -9.71 -15.72 -2.59
CA ALA A 143 -10.99 -15.03 -2.59
C ALA A 143 -10.95 -13.77 -1.72
N ALA A 144 -10.36 -13.86 -0.51
CA ALA A 144 -10.15 -12.70 0.35
C ALA A 144 -9.28 -11.62 -0.32
N SER A 145 -8.18 -12.01 -0.98
CA SER A 145 -7.34 -11.10 -1.78
C SER A 145 -8.17 -10.33 -2.79
N GLY A 146 -9.02 -11.03 -3.58
CA GLY A 146 -9.87 -10.40 -4.58
C GLY A 146 -10.82 -9.35 -4.00
N VAL A 147 -11.44 -9.64 -2.85
CA VAL A 147 -12.33 -8.69 -2.16
C VAL A 147 -11.56 -7.45 -1.69
N ILE A 148 -10.35 -7.61 -1.14
CA ILE A 148 -9.53 -6.49 -0.69
C ILE A 148 -9.03 -5.66 -1.89
N GLU A 149 -8.60 -6.32 -2.98
CA GLU A 149 -8.22 -5.65 -4.22
C GLU A 149 -9.36 -4.80 -4.80
N GLU A 150 -10.59 -5.32 -4.78
CA GLU A 150 -11.78 -4.58 -5.19
C GLU A 150 -12.05 -3.37 -4.27
N ALA A 151 -11.95 -3.54 -2.95
CA ALA A 151 -12.10 -2.45 -2.00
C ALA A 151 -11.06 -1.33 -2.24
N VAL A 152 -9.79 -1.69 -2.48
CA VAL A 152 -8.73 -0.75 -2.86
C VAL A 152 -9.07 -0.02 -4.16
N ALA A 153 -9.54 -0.75 -5.17
CA ALA A 153 -9.87 -0.18 -6.48
C ALA A 153 -11.10 0.75 -6.44
N MET A 154 -12.01 0.58 -5.49
CA MET A 154 -13.21 1.43 -5.34
C MET A 154 -13.00 2.61 -4.38
N ALA A 155 -11.96 2.60 -3.54
CA ALA A 155 -11.73 3.67 -2.59
C ALA A 155 -11.40 5.00 -3.29
N ALA A 156 -11.95 6.10 -2.76
CA ALA A 156 -11.56 7.45 -3.15
C ALA A 156 -10.09 7.71 -2.78
N ASP A 157 -9.69 7.21 -1.61
CA ASP A 157 -8.31 7.17 -1.15
C ASP A 157 -7.89 5.72 -0.87
N PRO A 158 -7.10 5.10 -1.76
CA PRO A 158 -6.61 3.74 -1.59
C PRO A 158 -5.83 3.53 -0.28
N THR A 159 -5.31 4.61 0.32
CA THR A 159 -4.49 4.49 1.53
C THR A 159 -5.30 4.21 2.80
N THR A 160 -6.57 4.56 2.77
CA THR A 160 -7.50 4.37 3.89
C THR A 160 -7.98 2.93 4.05
N VAL A 161 -7.78 2.08 3.03
CA VAL A 161 -8.18 0.68 3.10
C VAL A 161 -7.22 -0.09 4.01
N ASP A 162 -7.76 -0.67 5.07
CA ASP A 162 -7.01 -1.54 5.98
C ASP A 162 -6.74 -2.89 5.29
N LEU A 163 -5.48 -3.18 4.99
CA LEU A 163 -5.06 -4.41 4.32
C LEU A 163 -4.89 -5.59 5.29
N SER A 164 -5.02 -5.36 6.59
CA SER A 164 -4.83 -6.39 7.62
C SER A 164 -6.11 -7.19 7.93
N VAL A 165 -7.27 -6.66 7.56
CA VAL A 165 -8.59 -7.26 7.80
C VAL A 165 -9.08 -8.09 6.62
N GLY A 166 -10.06 -8.96 6.86
CA GLY A 166 -10.75 -9.73 5.79
C GLY A 166 -10.05 -11.02 5.35
N TRP A 167 -8.89 -11.36 5.93
CA TRP A 167 -8.20 -12.61 5.65
C TRP A 167 -8.66 -13.77 6.54
N PRO A 168 -8.68 -15.01 6.02
CA PRO A 168 -8.89 -16.22 6.82
C PRO A 168 -7.64 -16.66 7.60
#